data_AF-A0A355RAW9-F1
#
_entry.id   AF-A0A355RAW9-F1
#
_cell.length_a   1.000
_cell.length_b   1.000
_cell.length_c   1.000
_cell.angle_alpha   90.00
_cell.angle_beta   90.00
_cell.angle_gamma   90.00
#
_symmetry.space_group_name_H-M   'P 1'
#
loop_
_entity.id
_entity.type
_entity.pdbx_description
1 polymer ?
#
loop_
_entity_poly.entity_id
_entity_poly.type
_entity_poly.pdbx_seq_one_letter_code
_entity_poly.pdbx_strand_id
1 'polypeptide(L)' 'LWKTGGAAPWLGGYYDPETNLILFGTGNPAPWNSHLRPGDNLYSSSRLALNPDDGTIKWHFQSTPHDGW' A
#
# COMPACT_ATOMS: atom_id res chain seq x y z
N LEU A 1 7.84 6.06 -12.76
CA LEU A 1 8.03 6.59 -11.39
C LEU A 1 7.95 5.55 -10.27
N TRP A 2 7.33 4.37 -10.45
CA TRP A 2 7.06 3.44 -9.34
C TRP A 2 8.29 3.02 -8.51
N LYS A 3 9.50 2.93 -9.11
CA LYS A 3 10.74 2.57 -8.41
C LYS A 3 11.11 3.52 -7.26
N THR A 4 10.62 4.75 -7.29
CA THR A 4 10.82 5.78 -6.26
C THR A 4 9.47 6.34 -5.79
N GLY A 5 8.42 5.53 -5.87
CA GLY A 5 7.02 5.96 -5.78
C GLY A 5 6.47 6.12 -4.35
N GLY A 6 7.28 5.94 -3.31
CA GLY A 6 6.84 6.07 -1.92
C GLY A 6 6.15 4.81 -1.39
N ALA A 7 5.02 4.99 -0.70
CA ALA A 7 4.22 3.93 -0.08
C ALA A 7 4.88 3.19 1.11
N ALA A 8 5.81 3.84 1.82
CA ALA A 8 6.52 3.23 2.93
C ALA A 8 5.58 2.80 4.08
N PRO A 9 5.70 1.56 4.60
CA PRO A 9 4.86 1.03 5.67
C PRO A 9 5.45 1.34 7.05
N TRP A 10 5.39 2.61 7.48
CA TRP A 10 6.01 3.04 8.74
C TRP A 10 5.31 2.53 10.00
N LEU A 11 4.06 2.05 9.88
CA LEU A 11 3.28 1.53 11.01
C LEU A 11 3.41 0.01 11.11
N GLY A 12 3.23 -0.51 12.33
CA GLY A 12 3.22 -1.94 12.59
C GLY A 12 2.08 -2.65 11.85
N GLY A 13 2.33 -3.91 11.48
CA GLY A 13 1.31 -4.80 10.90
C GLY A 13 0.63 -5.66 11.96
N TYR A 14 -0.47 -6.28 11.57
CA TYR A 14 -1.23 -7.23 12.38
C TYR A 14 -1.26 -8.60 11.69
N TYR A 15 -1.03 -9.68 12.43
CA TYR A 15 -1.18 -11.04 11.91
C TYR A 15 -2.47 -11.67 12.46
N ASP A 16 -3.30 -12.18 11.55
CA ASP A 16 -4.52 -12.91 11.87
C ASP A 16 -4.30 -14.41 11.65
N PRO A 17 -4.24 -15.24 12.71
CA PRO A 17 -4.05 -16.67 12.59
C PRO A 17 -5.30 -17.42 12.08
N GLU A 18 -6.51 -16.85 12.16
CA GLU A 18 -7.73 -17.51 11.67
C GLU A 18 -7.77 -17.52 10.15
N THR A 19 -7.32 -16.43 9.53
CA THR A 19 -7.29 -16.29 8.07
C THR A 19 -5.92 -16.56 7.46
N ASN A 20 -4.87 -16.72 8.27
CA ASN A 20 -3.47 -16.81 7.86
C ASN A 20 -3.05 -15.61 6.99
N LEU A 21 -3.35 -14.39 7.45
CA LEU A 21 -3.06 -13.15 6.73
C LEU A 21 -2.29 -12.16 7.59
N ILE A 22 -1.35 -11.44 6.96
CA ILE A 22 -0.71 -10.26 7.53
C ILE A 22 -1.38 -9.01 6.96
N LEU A 23 -1.89 -8.14 7.83
CA LEU A 23 -2.49 -6.86 7.47
C LEU A 23 -1.50 -5.72 7.68
N PHE A 24 -1.29 -4.89 6.65
CA PHE A 24 -0.42 -3.71 6.70
C PHE A 24 -1.08 -2.49 6.05
N GLY A 25 -0.72 -1.31 6.55
CA GLY A 25 -0.99 -0.02 5.90
C GLY A 25 0.22 0.49 5.12
N THR A 26 -0.03 1.15 3.99
CA THR A 26 1.02 1.78 3.17
C THR A 26 0.88 3.30 3.18
N GLY A 27 2.01 4.01 3.15
CA GLY A 27 2.07 5.47 3.18
C GLY A 27 1.71 6.14 1.85
N ASN A 28 1.94 7.45 1.79
CA ASN A 28 1.65 8.29 0.63
C ASN A 28 2.56 7.96 -0.57
N PRO A 29 2.10 8.24 -1.81
CA PRO A 29 2.94 8.18 -3.00
C PRO A 29 3.92 9.36 -3.09
N ALA A 30 4.96 9.20 -3.91
CA ALA A 30 5.98 10.20 -4.18
C ALA A 30 6.18 10.43 -5.70
N PRO A 31 6.54 11.65 -6.13
CA PRO A 31 6.68 12.88 -5.33
C PRO A 31 5.31 13.41 -4.86
N TRP A 32 5.26 14.36 -3.93
CA TRP A 32 3.98 14.91 -3.45
C TRP A 32 3.13 15.53 -4.56
N ASN A 33 3.74 16.23 -5.53
CA ASN A 33 3.02 16.76 -6.68
C ASN A 33 2.45 15.63 -7.57
N SER A 34 1.13 15.39 -7.45
CA SER A 34 0.42 14.31 -8.13
C SER A 34 0.41 14.43 -9.65
N HIS A 35 0.49 15.65 -10.21
CA HIS A 35 0.55 15.88 -11.65
C HIS A 35 1.75 15.18 -12.32
N LEU A 36 2.81 14.89 -11.56
CA LEU A 36 4.01 14.19 -12.04
C LEU A 36 3.88 12.67 -12.06
N ARG A 37 2.79 12.10 -11.51
CA ARG A 37 2.57 10.66 -11.35
C ARG A 37 1.13 10.25 -11.63
N PRO A 38 0.65 10.39 -12.89
CA PRO A 38 -0.71 10.04 -13.27
C PRO A 38 -1.06 8.57 -12.94
N GLY A 39 -2.35 8.32 -12.69
CA GLY A 39 -2.90 7.01 -12.32
C GLY A 39 -3.03 6.82 -10.81
N ASP A 40 -3.69 5.72 -10.41
CA ASP A 40 -4.09 5.47 -9.01
C ASP A 40 -2.93 5.32 -8.03
N ASN A 41 -1.72 5.09 -8.53
CA ASN A 41 -0.49 4.93 -7.74
C ASN A 41 -0.52 3.73 -6.78
N LEU A 42 -1.14 2.62 -7.19
CA LEU A 42 -1.19 1.40 -6.39
C LEU A 42 0.23 0.92 -6.00
N TYR A 43 0.46 0.47 -4.77
CA TYR A 43 -0.48 0.33 -3.63
C TYR A 43 -0.26 1.40 -2.56
N SER A 44 -0.09 2.68 -2.90
CA SER A 44 0.02 3.76 -1.90
C SER A 44 -1.31 4.01 -1.19
N SER A 45 -1.27 4.60 0.01
CA SER A 45 -2.45 5.00 0.79
C SER A 45 -3.49 3.88 0.90
N SER A 46 -3.01 2.65 1.13
CA SER A 46 -3.78 1.41 1.04
C SER A 46 -3.66 0.57 2.31
N ARG A 47 -4.64 -0.33 2.48
CA ARG A 47 -4.58 -1.50 3.35
C ARG A 47 -4.32 -2.73 2.49
N LEU A 48 -3.35 -3.55 2.87
CA LEU A 48 -2.99 -4.79 2.20
C LEU A 48 -3.21 -5.97 3.14
N ALA A 49 -3.71 -7.08 2.61
CA ALA A 49 -3.58 -8.39 3.22
C ALA A 49 -2.59 -9.24 2.42
N LEU A 50 -1.58 -9.72 3.11
CA LEU A 50 -0.48 -10.49 2.56
C LEU A 50 -0.53 -11.92 3.07
N ASN A 51 -0.20 -12.87 2.21
CA ASN A 51 0.10 -14.24 2.62
C ASN A 51 1.46 -14.27 3.33
N PRO A 52 1.56 -14.77 4.58
CA PRO A 52 2.83 -14.87 5.29
C PRO A 52 3.84 -15.82 4.61
N ASP A 53 3.37 -16.82 3.85
CA ASP A 53 4.24 -17.86 3.30
C ASP A 53 5.05 -17.39 2.07
N ASP A 54 4.44 -16.54 1.23
CA ASP A 54 5.01 -16.14 -0.07
C ASP A 54 4.99 -14.61 -0.32
N GLY A 55 4.41 -13.84 0.60
CA GLY A 55 4.29 -12.39 0.49
C GLY A 55 3.28 -11.91 -0.56
N THR A 56 2.48 -12.80 -1.15
CA THR A 56 1.48 -12.40 -2.16
C THR A 56 0.37 -11.56 -1.55
N ILE A 57 -0.04 -10.52 -2.27
CA ILE A 57 -1.20 -9.70 -1.89
C ILE A 57 -2.47 -10.51 -2.20
N LYS A 58 -3.20 -10.90 -1.16
CA LYS A 58 -4.50 -11.61 -1.28
C LYS A 58 -5.63 -10.65 -1.60
N TRP A 59 -5.62 -9.49 -0.95
CA TRP A 59 -6.52 -8.39 -1.28
C TRP A 59 -5.89 -7.06 -0.88
N HIS A 60 -6.40 -5.97 -1.46
CA HIS A 60 -6.06 -4.61 -1.06
C HIS A 60 -7.31 -3.74 -1.05
N PHE A 61 -7.24 -2.66 -0.29
CA PHE A 61 -8.19 -1.56 -0.36
C PHE A 61 -7.42 -0.24 -0.35
N GLN A 62 -7.51 0.52 -1.44
CA GLN A 62 -6.87 1.83 -1.55
C GLN A 62 -7.86 2.92 -1.11
N SER A 63 -7.51 3.66 -0.05
CA SER A 63 -8.41 4.70 0.49
C SER A 63 -8.34 6.00 -0.30
N THR A 64 -7.17 6.32 -0.86
CA THR A 64 -6.93 7.57 -1.59
C THR A 64 -6.22 7.28 -2.92
N PRO A 65 -6.95 6.89 -3.98
CA PRO A 65 -6.38 6.76 -5.31
C PRO A 65 -5.81 8.09 -5.80
N HIS A 66 -4.62 8.07 -6.40
CA HIS A 66 -3.94 9.26 -6.92
C HIS A 66 -3.80 10.40 -5.88
N ASP A 67 -3.49 10.04 -4.63
CA ASP A 67 -3.31 10.94 -3.48
C ASP A 67 -2.52 12.21 -3.85
N GLY A 68 -3.09 13.39 -3.64
CA GLY A 68 -2.48 14.68 -4.01
C GLY A 68 -2.74 15.79 -3.01
N TRP A 69 -3.01 15.43 -1.76
CA TRP A 69 -3.14 16.38 -0.65
C TRP A 69 -1.82 17.06 -0.31
#